data_AF-A0AA45W604-F1
#
_entry.id   AF-A0AA45W604-F1
#
_cell.length_a   1.000
_cell.length_b   1.000
_cell.length_c   1.000
_cell.angle_alpha   90.00
_cell.angle_beta   90.00
_cell.angle_gamma   90.00
#
_symmetry.space_group_name_H-M   'P 1'
#
loop_
_entity.id
_entity.type
_entity.pdbx_description
1 polymer ?
#
loop_
_entity_poly.entity_id
_entity_poly.type
_entity_poly.pdbx_seq_one_letter_code
_entity_poly.pdbx_strand_id
1 'polypeptide(L)'
;MYGPPLFAVDFNSAIYLLEHERETKRMQRVWANVVVIVIILVLLVFGTTYLSYNHNLLALMGTALFGFLMDRINSLHVNYIERQINLLICIEQRGSVSVRCSRNCSARPHPMRKSAP
;
A
#
# COMPACT_ATOMS: atom_id res chain seq x y z
N MET A 1 -10.76 -34.43 6.08
CA MET A 1 -9.66 -33.63 6.65
C MET A 1 -9.89 -32.19 6.25
N TYR A 2 -10.39 -31.38 7.19
CA TYR A 2 -10.50 -29.93 7.01
C TYR A 2 -9.09 -29.36 7.08
N GLY A 3 -8.58 -28.80 5.98
CA GLY A 3 -7.39 -27.95 6.04
C GLY A 3 -7.65 -26.78 6.99
N PRO A 4 -6.62 -26.25 7.68
CA PRO A 4 -6.79 -25.10 8.55
C PRO A 4 -7.47 -23.98 7.76
N PRO A 5 -8.44 -23.25 8.34
CA PRO A 5 -9.10 -22.17 7.65
C PRO A 5 -8.06 -21.10 7.29
N LEU A 6 -7.60 -21.12 6.03
CA LEU A 6 -6.77 -20.10 5.38
C LEU A 6 -7.43 -18.70 5.38
N PHE A 7 -8.63 -18.58 5.93
CA PHE A 7 -9.45 -17.37 5.99
C PHE A 7 -9.45 -16.69 7.37
N ALA A 8 -8.66 -17.17 8.32
CA ALA A 8 -8.47 -16.52 9.63
C ALA A 8 -7.27 -15.56 9.65
N VAL A 9 -6.79 -15.10 8.48
CA VAL A 9 -6.08 -13.81 8.43
C VAL A 9 -7.17 -12.76 8.58
N ASP A 10 -7.24 -12.13 9.76
CA ASP A 10 -8.21 -11.08 10.08
C ASP A 10 -8.13 -9.98 9.01
N PHE A 11 -9.04 -10.00 8.04
CA PHE A 11 -9.08 -9.02 6.95
C PHE A 11 -9.12 -7.59 7.49
N ASN A 12 -9.84 -7.37 8.60
CA ASN A 12 -9.85 -6.08 9.31
C ASN A 12 -8.45 -5.70 9.84
N SER A 13 -7.68 -6.64 10.37
CA SER A 13 -6.33 -6.36 10.83
C SER A 13 -5.38 -6.07 9.67
N ALA A 14 -5.52 -6.77 8.54
CA ALA A 14 -4.73 -6.54 7.33
C ALA A 14 -5.05 -5.16 6.70
N ILE A 15 -6.33 -4.78 6.67
CA ILE A 15 -6.76 -3.45 6.22
C ILE A 15 -6.22 -2.36 7.15
N TYR A 16 -6.32 -2.54 8.46
CA TYR A 16 -5.78 -1.58 9.45
C TYR A 16 -4.26 -1.40 9.30
N LEU A 17 -3.53 -2.50 9.08
CA LEU A 17 -2.08 -2.46 8.90
C LEU A 17 -1.68 -1.73 7.61
N LEU A 18 -2.41 -1.96 6.52
CA LEU A 18 -2.22 -1.26 5.24
C LEU A 18 -2.59 0.23 5.32
N GLU A 19 -3.61 0.59 6.09
CA GLU A 19 -4.02 1.97 6.29
C GLU A 19 -2.99 2.74 7.14
N HIS A 20 -2.43 2.08 8.16
CA HIS A 20 -1.33 2.62 8.95
C HIS A 20 -0.03 2.77 8.14
N GLU A 21 0.28 1.81 7.26
CA GLU A 21 1.39 1.93 6.30
C GLU A 21 1.18 3.11 5.34
N ARG A 22 -0.05 3.37 4.90
CA ARG A 22 -0.36 4.51 4.04
C ARG A 22 -0.09 5.85 4.73
N GLU A 23 -0.50 5.99 5.99
CA GLU A 23 -0.25 7.20 6.77
C GLU A 23 1.24 7.43 7.02
N THR A 24 1.96 6.37 7.41
CA THR A 24 3.41 6.45 7.58
C THR A 24 4.12 6.81 6.28
N LYS A 25 3.67 6.30 5.12
CA LYS A 25 4.22 6.70 3.80
C LYS A 25 3.89 8.14 3.42
N ARG A 26 2.70 8.66 3.76
CA ARG A 26 2.38 10.09 3.59
C ARG A 26 3.28 10.97 4.44
N MET A 27 3.46 10.62 5.72
CA MET A 27 4.38 11.32 6.61
C MET A 27 5.82 11.22 6.10
N GLN A 28 6.24 10.05 5.61
CA GLN A 28 7.57 9.85 5.04
C GLN A 28 7.84 10.75 3.83
N ARG A 29 6.84 11.01 2.98
CA ARG A 29 6.96 12.00 1.88
C ARG A 29 7.18 13.42 2.43
N VAL A 30 6.39 13.84 3.41
CA VAL A 30 6.53 15.17 4.03
C VAL A 30 7.91 15.31 4.67
N TRP A 31 8.33 14.33 5.45
CA TRP A 31 9.65 14.32 6.09
C TRP A 31 10.80 14.29 5.08
N ALA A 32 10.69 13.50 4.01
CA ALA A 32 11.69 13.49 2.94
C ALA A 32 11.84 14.87 2.29
N ASN A 33 10.72 15.57 2.02
CA ASN A 33 10.77 16.93 1.47
C ASN A 33 11.43 17.92 2.45
N VAL A 34 11.11 17.84 3.75
CA VAL A 34 11.77 18.67 4.78
C VAL A 34 13.27 18.41 4.81
N VAL A 35 13.71 17.15 4.80
CA VAL A 35 15.14 16.79 4.78
C VAL A 35 15.84 17.33 3.54
N VAL A 36 15.23 17.20 2.36
CA VAL A 36 15.80 17.73 1.10
C VAL A 36 15.96 19.25 1.17
N ILE A 37 14.96 19.98 1.70
CA ILE A 37 15.04 21.43 1.88
C ILE A 37 16.20 21.80 2.81
N VAL A 38 16.34 21.10 3.95
CA VAL A 38 17.44 21.34 4.89
C VAL A 38 18.80 21.10 4.22
N ILE A 39 18.94 20.01 3.44
CA ILE A 39 20.17 19.72 2.70
C ILE A 39 20.49 20.82 1.68
N ILE A 40 19.49 21.30 0.93
CA ILE A 40 19.68 22.41 -0.03
C ILE A 40 20.15 23.67 0.69
N LEU A 41 19.57 23.98 1.86
CA LEU A 41 19.91 25.16 2.65
C LEU A 41 21.35 25.08 3.19
N VAL A 42 21.74 23.91 3.68
CA VAL A 42 23.12 23.63 4.11
C VAL A 42 24.09 23.73 2.94
N LEU A 43 23.77 23.15 1.78
CA LEU A 43 24.59 23.24 0.58
C LEU A 43 24.71 24.67 0.06
N LEU A 44 23.67 25.49 0.19
CA LEU A 44 23.72 26.91 -0.15
C LEU A 44 24.68 27.68 0.77
N VAL A 45 24.55 27.50 2.09
CA VAL A 45 25.42 28.16 3.06
C VAL A 45 26.87 27.72 2.88
N PHE A 46 27.11 26.41 2.85
CA PHE A 46 28.46 25.85 2.73
C PHE A 46 29.06 26.08 1.35
N GLY A 47 28.23 26.03 0.31
CA GLY A 47 28.62 26.20 -1.07
C GLY A 47 29.04 27.63 -1.40
N THR A 48 28.38 28.63 -0.80
CA THR A 48 28.78 30.04 -0.95
C THR A 48 30.07 30.38 -0.22
N THR A 49 30.38 29.68 0.88
CA THR A 49 31.58 29.97 1.69
C THR A 49 32.81 29.13 1.34
N TYR A 50 32.65 27.89 0.85
CA TYR A 50 33.77 26.93 0.75
C TYR A 50 33.97 26.26 -0.62
N LEU A 51 33.00 26.30 -1.54
CA LEU A 51 33.06 25.52 -2.79
C LEU A 51 33.11 26.40 -4.04
N SER A 52 33.80 25.87 -5.06
CA SER A 52 33.73 26.40 -6.43
C SER A 52 32.29 26.31 -6.97
N TYR A 53 31.87 27.35 -7.67
CA TYR A 53 30.52 27.49 -8.25
C TYR A 53 30.05 26.22 -8.99
N ASN A 54 30.93 25.58 -9.75
CA ASN A 54 30.60 24.36 -10.52
C ASN A 54 30.27 23.16 -9.63
N HIS A 55 30.93 23.02 -8.48
CA HIS A 55 30.68 21.92 -7.54
C HIS A 55 29.37 22.11 -6.80
N ASN A 56 29.06 23.37 -6.42
CA ASN A 56 27.79 23.70 -5.77
C ASN A 56 26.60 23.47 -6.72
N LEU A 57 26.75 23.87 -7.98
CA LEU A 57 25.70 23.70 -9.00
C LEU A 57 25.44 22.22 -9.29
N LEU A 58 26.49 21.39 -9.38
CA LEU A 58 26.37 19.94 -9.51
C LEU A 58 25.68 19.30 -8.30
N ALA A 59 26.02 19.71 -7.08
CA ALA A 59 25.42 19.21 -5.85
C ALA A 59 23.93 19.56 -5.73
N LEU A 60 23.56 20.78 -6.13
CA LEU A 60 22.15 21.22 -6.18
C LEU A 60 21.34 20.46 -7.24
N MET A 61 21.91 20.23 -8.42
CA MET A 61 21.25 19.39 -9.43
C MET A 61 21.08 17.94 -8.96
N GLY A 62 22.10 17.36 -8.31
CA GLY A 62 22.04 16.01 -7.77
C GLY A 62 20.98 15.83 -6.66
N THR A 63 20.89 16.81 -5.75
CA THR A 63 19.88 16.78 -4.68
C THR A 63 18.45 16.99 -5.21
N ALA A 64 18.26 17.87 -6.19
CA ALA A 64 16.97 18.04 -6.86
C ALA A 64 16.53 16.76 -7.59
N LEU A 65 17.46 16.10 -8.30
CA LEU A 65 17.19 14.83 -8.99
C LEU A 65 16.81 13.72 -8.00
N PHE A 66 17.54 13.62 -6.88
CA PHE A 66 17.25 12.65 -5.82
C PHE A 66 15.87 12.89 -5.20
N GLY A 67 15.51 14.13 -4.91
CA GLY A 67 14.19 14.50 -4.41
C GLY A 67 13.06 14.08 -5.37
N PHE A 68 13.23 14.33 -6.67
CA PHE A 68 12.26 13.92 -7.70
C PHE A 68 12.10 12.39 -7.79
N LEU A 69 13.21 11.65 -7.74
CA LEU A 69 13.20 10.18 -7.74
C LEU A 69 12.46 9.62 -6.52
N MET A 70 12.74 10.15 -5.34
CA MET A 70 12.08 9.73 -4.10
C MET A 70 10.58 10.01 -4.13
N ASP A 71 10.16 11.17 -4.66
CA ASP A 71 8.73 11.47 -4.78
C ASP A 71 8.02 10.52 -5.77
N ARG A 72 8.65 10.21 -6.91
CA ARG A 72 8.13 9.24 -7.87
C ARG A 72 8.00 7.84 -7.28
N ILE A 73 9.00 7.36 -6.55
CA ILE A 73 8.96 6.04 -5.90
C ILE A 73 7.85 6.02 -4.84
N ASN A 74 7.77 7.04 -3.99
CA ASN A 74 6.73 7.13 -2.97
C ASN A 74 5.32 7.19 -3.59
N SER A 75 5.15 7.90 -4.70
CA SER A 75 3.87 7.95 -5.44
C SER A 75 3.48 6.59 -6.00
N LEU A 76 4.42 5.88 -6.63
CA LEU A 76 4.19 4.52 -7.13
C LEU A 76 3.82 3.55 -6.00
N HIS A 77 4.50 3.64 -4.85
CA HIS A 77 4.26 2.76 -3.72
C HIS A 77 2.87 2.97 -3.10
N VAL A 78 2.44 4.23 -2.93
CA VAL A 78 1.09 4.54 -2.44
C VAL A 78 0.01 4.00 -3.40
N ASN A 79 0.20 4.19 -4.72
CA ASN A 79 -0.73 3.65 -5.71
C ASN A 79 -0.77 2.11 -5.72
N TYR A 80 0.37 1.46 -5.47
CA TYR A 80 0.45 0.01 -5.36
C TYR A 80 -0.30 -0.51 -4.13
N ILE A 81 -0.12 0.12 -2.97
CA ILE A 81 -0.84 -0.22 -1.73
C ILE A 81 -2.35 -0.06 -1.95
N GLU A 82 -2.79 1.02 -2.59
CA GLU A 82 -4.21 1.24 -2.88
C GLU A 82 -4.81 0.15 -3.80
N ARG A 83 -4.04 -0.29 -4.81
CA ARG A 83 -4.46 -1.43 -5.65
C ARG A 83 -4.57 -2.74 -4.86
N GLN A 84 -3.63 -3.00 -3.95
CA GLN A 84 -3.67 -4.20 -3.10
C GLN A 84 -4.90 -4.20 -2.18
N ILE A 85 -5.23 -3.06 -1.56
CA ILE A 85 -6.43 -2.91 -0.74
C ILE A 85 -7.70 -3.17 -1.57
N ASN A 86 -7.80 -2.58 -2.76
CA ASN A 86 -8.97 -2.77 -3.64
C ASN A 86 -9.13 -4.23 -4.10
N LEU A 87 -8.02 -4.93 -4.38
CA LEU A 87 -8.04 -6.36 -4.70
C LEU A 87 -8.49 -7.19 -3.49
N LEU A 88 -8.00 -6.87 -2.30
CA LEU A 88 -8.35 -7.57 -1.06
C LEU A 88 -9.85 -7.45 -0.74
N ILE A 89 -10.41 -6.23 -0.85
CA ILE A 89 -11.85 -5.97 -0.67
C ILE A 89 -12.68 -6.73 -1.71
N CYS A 90 -12.22 -6.79 -2.97
CA CYS A 90 -12.92 -7.52 -4.03
C CYS A 90 -12.95 -9.04 -3.77
N ILE A 91 -11.86 -9.60 -3.22
CA ILE A 91 -11.80 -11.01 -2.81
C ILE A 91 -12.75 -11.27 -1.65
N GLU A 92 -12.79 -10.40 -0.64
CA GLU A 92 -13.71 -10.52 0.50
C GLU A 92 -15.18 -10.49 0.04
N GLN A 93 -15.53 -9.55 -0.85
CA GLN A 93 -16.88 -9.47 -1.42
C GLN A 93 -17.24 -10.76 -2.18
N ARG A 94 -16.36 -11.28 -3.03
CA ARG A 94 -16.61 -12.55 -3.74
C ARG A 94 -16.68 -13.77 -2.80
N GLY A 95 -15.86 -13.81 -1.76
CA GLY A 95 -15.93 -14.84 -0.71
C GLY A 95 -17.23 -14.80 0.07
N SER A 96 -17.72 -13.60 0.42
CA SER A 96 -18.99 -13.42 1.11
C SER A 96 -20.20 -13.82 0.25
N VAL A 97 -20.14 -13.58 -1.07
CA VAL A 97 -21.19 -13.99 -2.03
C VAL A 97 -21.19 -15.51 -2.23
N SER A 98 -20.03 -16.16 -2.31
CA SER A 98 -19.97 -17.63 -2.45
C SER A 98 -20.49 -18.35 -1.19
N VAL A 99 -20.22 -17.81 0.00
CA VAL A 99 -20.75 -18.32 1.28
C VAL A 99 -22.26 -18.06 1.41
N ARG A 100 -22.77 -16.90 0.96
CA ARG A 100 -24.22 -16.62 0.93
C ARG A 100 -24.96 -17.52 -0.06
N CYS A 101 -24.40 -17.78 -1.25
CA CYS A 101 -24.98 -18.72 -2.19
C CYS A 101 -24.98 -20.16 -1.65
N SER A 102 -23.93 -20.58 -0.93
CA SER A 102 -23.89 -21.91 -0.30
C SER A 102 -24.97 -22.09 0.77
N ARG A 103 -25.25 -21.06 1.60
CA ARG A 103 -26.32 -21.11 2.60
C ARG A 103 -27.73 -21.11 1.99
N ASN A 104 -27.96 -20.37 0.89
CA ASN A 104 -29.27 -20.35 0.24
C ASN A 104 -29.53 -21.57 -0.66
N CYS A 105 -28.51 -22.27 -1.15
CA CYS A 105 -28.69 -23.52 -1.90
C CYS A 105 -28.91 -24.74 -1.00
N SER A 106 -28.46 -24.71 0.26
CA SER A 106 -28.67 -25.80 1.23
C SER A 106 -30.04 -25.78 1.92
N ALA A 107 -30.88 -24.77 1.65
CA ALA A 107 -32.22 -24.61 2.21
C ALA A 107 -33.34 -25.03 1.23
N ARG A 108 -33.03 -25.67 0.10
CA ARG A 108 -34.04 -26.43 -0.64
C ARG A 108 -34.13 -27.83 -0.04
N PRO A 109 -35.27 -28.23 0.55
CA PRO A 109 -35.46 -29.62 0.94
C PRO A 109 -35.29 -30.48 -0.30
N HIS A 110 -34.28 -31.35 -0.30
CA HIS A 110 -34.20 -32.43 -1.27
C HIS A 110 -35.51 -33.22 -1.17
N PRO A 111 -36.32 -33.31 -2.24
CA PRO A 111 -37.42 -34.26 -2.24
C PRO A 111 -36.81 -35.64 -2.03
N MET A 112 -37.17 -36.28 -0.92
CA MET A 112 -36.86 -37.67 -0.65
C MET A 112 -37.27 -38.49 -1.87
N ARG A 113 -36.27 -38.99 -2.60
CA ARG A 113 -36.45 -39.95 -3.67
C ARG A 113 -36.96 -41.22 -2.99
N LYS A 114 -38.28 -41.43 -3.02
CA LYS A 114 -38.92 -42.65 -2.57
C LYS A 114 -38.31 -43.81 -3.34
N SER A 115 -37.59 -44.67 -2.63
CA SER A 115 -37.37 -46.04 -3.05
C SER A 115 -38.74 -46.72 -3.10
N ALA A 116 -39.04 -47.29 -4.26
CA ALA A 116 -40.20 -48.15 -4.50
C ALA A 116 -39.69 -49.44 -5.17
N PRO A 117 -40.44 -50.54 -5.02
CA PRO A 117 -40.00 -51.85 -4.56
C PRO A 117 -39.21 -52.72 -5.55
#